data_AF-A0A960D6M9-F1
#
_entry.id   AF-A0A960D6M9-F1
#
_cell.length_a   1.000
_cell.length_b   1.000
_cell.length_c   1.000
_cell.angle_alpha   90.00
_cell.angle_beta   90.00
_cell.angle_gamma   90.00
#
_symmetry.space_group_name_H-M   'P 1'
#
loop_
_entity.id
_entity.type
_entity.pdbx_description
1 polymer ?
#
loop_
_entity_poly.entity_id
_entity_poly.type
_entity_poly.pdbx_seq_one_letter_code
_entity_poly.pdbx_strand_id
1 'polypeptide(L)'
;MLADTLHKTMAAAAAAETPNVEAALGELGWLEMLDEIPAEATALVCRLLGETGTHAGVLNDVVLQATGRAGGATVPVPFTGGRWVIWERVDGTGSALDPELPIHPTAAGDPVPLAAGRRALGWWLVGSSRAMLSLARQHAVDRVQFDRPIASFQAVRHRLAETLVAIEGAEATLKAADDDLGCLLAKAPAAPPAPTPPHPSPHPPPPPPPPAPPPPP
;
A
#
# COMPACT_ATOMS: atom_id res chain seq x y z
N MET A 1 17.05 16.65 -6.55
CA MET A 1 16.53 17.99 -6.92
C MET A 1 15.07 17.92 -7.37
N LEU A 2 14.71 17.31 -8.51
CA LEU A 2 13.30 17.19 -8.93
C LEU A 2 12.44 16.39 -7.93
N ALA A 3 12.89 15.20 -7.52
CA ALA A 3 12.18 14.36 -6.55
C ALA A 3 11.98 15.05 -5.18
N ASP A 4 12.97 15.82 -4.71
CA ASP A 4 12.87 16.56 -3.45
C ASP A 4 11.86 17.71 -3.55
N THR A 5 11.82 18.39 -4.70
CA THR A 5 10.84 19.44 -4.98
C THR A 5 9.43 18.85 -5.02
N LEU A 6 9.21 17.77 -5.78
CA LEU A 6 7.94 17.05 -5.84
C LEU A 6 7.48 16.64 -4.44
N HIS A 7 8.36 15.99 -3.66
CA HIS A 7 8.05 15.58 -2.30
C HIS A 7 7.65 16.77 -1.43
N LYS A 8 8.42 17.87 -1.43
CA LYS A 8 8.12 19.05 -0.62
C LYS A 8 6.78 19.69 -1.01
N THR A 9 6.55 19.89 -2.30
CA THR A 9 5.33 20.55 -2.79
C THR A 9 4.10 19.68 -2.52
N MET A 10 4.17 18.36 -2.79
CA MET A 10 3.07 17.44 -2.52
C MET A 10 2.78 17.30 -1.02
N ALA A 11 3.82 17.20 -0.18
CA ALA A 11 3.63 17.16 1.27
C ALA A 11 2.99 18.45 1.80
N ALA A 12 3.39 19.62 1.28
CA ALA A 12 2.76 20.89 1.63
C ALA A 12 1.29 20.96 1.17
N ALA A 13 0.99 20.50 -0.05
CA ALA A 13 -0.38 20.44 -0.57
C ALA A 13 -1.25 19.45 0.20
N ALA A 14 -0.68 18.33 0.66
CA ALA A 14 -1.37 17.33 1.49
C ALA A 14 -1.70 17.83 2.90
N ALA A 15 -0.82 18.67 3.48
CA ALA A 15 -1.00 19.24 4.82
C ALA A 15 -1.84 20.54 4.85
N ALA A 16 -2.30 21.03 3.70
CA ALA A 16 -3.15 22.22 3.63
C ALA A 16 -4.53 21.97 4.26
N GLU A 17 -5.18 23.03 4.75
CA GLU A 17 -6.54 22.97 5.32
C GLU A 17 -7.56 22.42 4.30
N THR A 18 -7.35 22.69 3.02
CA THR A 18 -8.02 22.08 1.87
C THR A 18 -7.00 21.40 0.97
N PRO A 19 -6.77 20.08 1.12
CA PRO A 19 -5.78 19.37 0.33
C PRO A 19 -6.08 19.44 -1.18
N ASN A 20 -5.09 19.84 -1.98
CA ASN A 20 -5.23 19.92 -3.44
C ASN A 20 -3.94 19.46 -4.15
N VAL A 21 -3.63 18.18 -4.01
CA VAL A 21 -2.44 17.56 -4.62
C VAL A 21 -2.56 17.50 -6.14
N GLU A 22 -3.79 17.38 -6.67
CA GLU A 22 -4.11 17.42 -8.10
C GLU A 22 -3.57 18.69 -8.78
N ALA A 23 -3.89 19.87 -8.23
CA ALA A 23 -3.44 21.14 -8.78
C ALA A 23 -1.91 21.30 -8.69
N ALA A 24 -1.32 20.92 -7.55
CA ALA A 24 0.13 20.96 -7.36
C ALA A 24 0.87 20.07 -8.37
N LEU A 25 0.34 18.88 -8.67
CA LEU A 25 0.90 18.00 -9.70
C LEU A 25 0.76 18.60 -11.10
N GLY A 26 -0.35 19.29 -11.39
CA GLY A 26 -0.54 20.04 -12.63
C GLY A 26 0.52 21.13 -12.81
N GLU A 27 0.77 21.93 -11.78
CA GLU A 27 1.81 22.99 -11.79
C GLU A 27 3.23 22.45 -11.95
N LEU A 28 3.48 21.23 -11.47
CA LEU A 28 4.77 20.54 -11.58
C LEU A 28 4.95 19.80 -12.91
N GLY A 29 4.01 19.92 -13.85
CA GLY A 29 4.12 19.31 -15.18
C GLY A 29 3.90 17.80 -15.17
N TRP A 30 2.97 17.28 -14.36
CA TRP A 30 2.70 15.85 -14.25
C TRP A 30 2.50 15.15 -15.61
N LEU A 31 1.66 15.71 -16.49
CA LEU A 31 1.37 15.09 -17.79
C LEU A 31 2.60 15.07 -18.70
N GLU A 32 3.41 16.13 -18.68
CA GLU A 32 4.66 16.21 -19.44
C GLU A 32 5.67 15.15 -18.94
N MET A 33 5.82 15.03 -17.62
CA MET A 33 6.67 13.99 -17.02
C MET A 33 6.17 12.58 -17.35
N LEU A 34 4.85 12.35 -17.34
CA LEU A 34 4.27 11.06 -17.67
C LEU A 34 4.50 10.70 -19.14
N ASP A 35 4.51 11.68 -20.04
CA ASP A 35 4.81 11.46 -21.46
C ASP A 35 6.30 11.20 -21.70
N GLU A 36 7.20 11.90 -21.00
CA GLU A 36 8.65 11.77 -21.17
C GLU A 36 9.24 10.52 -20.50
N ILE A 37 8.85 10.24 -19.26
CA ILE A 37 9.42 9.18 -18.41
C ILE A 37 8.32 8.42 -17.65
N PRO A 38 7.43 7.70 -18.34
CA PRO A 38 6.19 7.16 -17.76
C PRO A 38 6.43 6.24 -16.56
N ALA A 39 7.44 5.37 -16.61
CA ALA A 39 7.70 4.41 -15.54
C ALA A 39 8.23 5.11 -14.28
N GLU A 40 9.19 6.02 -14.43
CA GLU A 40 9.80 6.78 -13.35
C GLU A 40 8.83 7.79 -12.74
N ALA A 41 8.07 8.52 -13.57
CA ALA A 41 7.06 9.47 -13.12
C ALA A 41 5.97 8.75 -12.32
N THR A 42 5.45 7.63 -12.83
CA THR A 42 4.45 6.80 -12.13
C THR A 42 5.00 6.29 -10.80
N ALA A 43 6.21 5.72 -10.79
CA ALA A 43 6.82 5.21 -9.57
C ALA A 43 7.00 6.29 -8.51
N LEU A 44 7.50 7.47 -8.92
CA LEU A 44 7.75 8.58 -8.02
C LEU A 44 6.45 9.16 -7.44
N VAL A 45 5.51 9.55 -8.31
CA VAL A 45 4.29 10.25 -7.88
C VAL A 45 3.36 9.32 -7.11
N CYS A 46 3.13 8.10 -7.57
CA CYS A 46 2.27 7.16 -6.85
C CYS A 46 2.85 6.83 -5.48
N ARG A 47 4.16 6.63 -5.35
CA ARG A 47 4.79 6.41 -4.04
C ARG A 47 4.61 7.62 -3.11
N LEU A 48 4.82 8.84 -3.60
CA LEU A 48 4.63 10.07 -2.80
C LEU A 48 3.18 10.28 -2.36
N LEU A 49 2.21 10.00 -3.23
CA LEU A 49 0.78 9.99 -2.87
C LEU A 49 0.51 9.00 -1.73
N GLY A 50 1.10 7.80 -1.82
CA GLY A 50 0.99 6.78 -0.78
C GLY A 50 1.60 7.21 0.55
N GLU A 51 2.79 7.80 0.52
CA GLU A 51 3.51 8.29 1.70
C GLU A 51 2.78 9.42 2.43
N THR A 52 2.08 10.27 1.66
CA THR A 52 1.29 11.39 2.19
C THR A 52 -0.15 11.00 2.55
N GLY A 53 -0.59 9.80 2.18
CA GLY A 53 -1.98 9.35 2.39
C GLY A 53 -3.00 10.10 1.52
N THR A 54 -2.56 10.70 0.41
CA THR A 54 -3.42 11.47 -0.49
C THR A 54 -3.77 10.70 -1.77
N HIS A 55 -4.80 11.16 -2.46
CA HIS A 55 -5.18 10.67 -3.79
C HIS A 55 -5.19 11.82 -4.80
N ALA A 56 -5.08 11.45 -6.07
CA ALA A 56 -5.21 12.34 -7.23
C ALA A 56 -5.67 11.51 -8.43
N GLY A 57 -6.20 12.16 -9.45
CA GLY A 57 -6.63 11.56 -10.72
C GLY A 57 -5.51 10.92 -11.55
N VAL A 58 -4.27 10.84 -11.04
CA VAL A 58 -3.08 10.33 -11.74
C VAL A 58 -3.23 8.89 -12.24
N LEU A 59 -4.03 8.06 -11.57
CA LEU A 59 -4.27 6.69 -12.02
C LEU A 59 -5.01 6.67 -13.37
N ASN A 60 -5.95 7.60 -13.58
CA ASN A 60 -6.61 7.74 -14.87
C ASN A 60 -5.59 8.10 -15.95
N ASP A 61 -4.67 9.02 -15.65
CA ASP A 61 -3.63 9.44 -16.60
C ASP A 61 -2.71 8.30 -16.98
N VAL A 62 -2.25 7.50 -16.01
CA VAL A 62 -1.40 6.33 -16.26
C VAL A 62 -2.10 5.31 -17.18
N VAL A 63 -3.38 5.04 -16.93
CA VAL A 63 -4.16 4.11 -17.76
C VAL A 63 -4.40 4.68 -19.15
N LEU A 64 -4.72 5.98 -19.27
CA LEU A 64 -4.91 6.66 -20.55
C LEU A 64 -3.62 6.68 -21.38
N GLN A 65 -2.48 7.02 -20.77
CA GLN A 65 -1.18 7.03 -21.43
C GLN A 65 -0.81 5.65 -21.97
N ALA A 66 -1.07 4.58 -21.21
CA ALA A 66 -0.85 3.21 -21.65
C ALA A 66 -1.74 2.79 -22.84
N THR A 67 -2.84 3.51 -23.09
CA THR A 67 -3.69 3.36 -24.30
C THR A 67 -3.32 4.31 -25.44
N GLY A 68 -2.29 5.14 -25.29
CA GLY A 68 -1.94 6.20 -26.24
C GLY A 68 -2.94 7.35 -26.30
N ARG A 69 -3.77 7.52 -25.25
CA ARG A 69 -4.74 8.61 -25.12
C ARG A 69 -4.14 9.72 -24.25
N ALA A 70 -4.52 10.96 -24.55
CA ALA A 70 -4.11 12.10 -23.74
C ALA A 70 -4.66 11.99 -22.30
N GLY A 71 -3.84 12.40 -21.32
CA GLY A 71 -4.24 12.48 -19.93
C GLY A 71 -5.22 13.62 -19.64
N GLY A 72 -5.65 13.72 -18.38
CA GLY A 72 -6.59 14.72 -17.87
C GLY A 72 -8.05 14.28 -17.89
N ALA A 73 -8.39 13.19 -18.59
CA ALA A 73 -9.72 12.60 -18.58
C ALA A 73 -9.87 11.55 -17.47
N THR A 74 -11.10 11.06 -17.28
CA THR A 74 -11.38 9.84 -16.52
C THR A 74 -11.53 8.66 -17.46
N VAL A 75 -11.27 7.45 -16.96
CA VAL A 75 -11.40 6.22 -17.75
C VAL A 75 -12.22 5.18 -16.98
N PRO A 76 -13.23 4.56 -17.62
CA PRO A 76 -13.90 3.40 -17.06
C PRO A 76 -12.89 2.27 -16.86
N VAL A 77 -12.80 1.75 -15.65
CA VAL A 77 -11.97 0.59 -15.32
C VAL A 77 -12.85 -0.59 -14.91
N PRO A 78 -12.50 -1.82 -15.33
CA PRO A 78 -13.22 -3.01 -14.91
C PRO A 78 -13.06 -3.23 -13.40
N PHE A 79 -14.16 -3.60 -12.76
CA PHE A 79 -14.29 -3.86 -11.35
C PHE A 79 -14.79 -5.29 -11.09
N THR A 80 -14.75 -5.70 -9.84
CA THR A 80 -15.20 -7.05 -9.42
C THR A 80 -16.66 -7.31 -9.79
N GLY A 81 -16.94 -8.56 -10.17
CA GLY A 81 -18.29 -9.00 -10.55
C GLY A 81 -18.76 -8.49 -11.91
N GLY A 82 -17.84 -8.18 -12.84
CA GLY A 82 -18.18 -7.71 -14.20
C GLY A 82 -18.70 -6.27 -14.24
N ARG A 83 -18.59 -5.53 -13.13
CA ARG A 83 -18.97 -4.13 -13.03
C ARG A 83 -17.86 -3.24 -13.56
N TRP A 84 -18.18 -1.98 -13.82
CA TRP A 84 -17.23 -0.96 -14.23
C TRP A 84 -17.37 0.26 -13.34
N VAL A 85 -16.26 0.91 -13.06
CA VAL A 85 -16.22 2.11 -12.23
C VAL A 85 -15.39 3.19 -12.89
N ILE A 86 -15.71 4.44 -12.57
CA ILE A 86 -14.88 5.61 -12.85
C ILE A 86 -14.36 6.13 -11.52
N TRP A 87 -13.08 6.45 -11.47
CA TRP A 87 -12.49 7.23 -10.39
C TRP A 87 -12.50 8.71 -10.81
N GLU A 88 -13.39 9.50 -10.22
CA GLU A 88 -13.47 10.93 -10.47
C GLU A 88 -12.24 11.66 -9.90
N ARG A 89 -11.80 12.70 -10.59
CA ARG A 89 -10.59 13.46 -10.22
C ARG A 89 -10.84 14.43 -9.06
N VAL A 90 -12.11 14.76 -8.82
CA VAL A 90 -12.56 15.66 -7.76
C VAL A 90 -13.56 14.89 -6.91
N ASP A 91 -13.64 15.20 -5.62
CA ASP A 91 -14.62 14.60 -4.72
C ASP A 91 -16.04 14.94 -5.18
N GLY A 92 -16.66 13.99 -5.88
CA GLY A 92 -18.05 14.02 -6.30
C GLY A 92 -18.96 13.39 -5.24
N THR A 93 -20.15 13.95 -5.06
CA THR A 93 -21.18 13.35 -4.20
C THR A 93 -21.73 12.07 -4.84
N GLY A 94 -21.37 10.89 -4.34
CA GLY A 94 -22.14 9.65 -4.61
C GLY A 94 -21.35 8.38 -4.86
N SER A 95 -20.32 8.08 -4.06
CA SER A 95 -19.56 6.83 -4.17
C SER A 95 -20.42 5.58 -3.99
N ALA A 96 -20.08 4.51 -4.72
CA ALA A 96 -20.72 3.20 -4.56
C ALA A 96 -19.98 2.22 -3.63
N LEU A 97 -18.76 2.55 -3.21
CA LEU A 97 -17.91 1.63 -2.43
C LEU A 97 -17.53 2.20 -1.07
N ASP A 98 -17.29 3.51 -1.00
CA ASP A 98 -16.89 4.21 0.21
C ASP A 98 -17.23 5.70 0.07
N PRO A 99 -18.05 6.30 0.95
CA PRO A 99 -18.41 7.73 0.88
C PRO A 99 -17.21 8.68 0.84
N GLU A 100 -16.02 8.24 1.25
CA GLU A 100 -14.78 9.02 1.22
C GLU A 100 -13.98 8.89 -0.09
N LEU A 101 -14.31 7.92 -0.97
CA LEU A 101 -13.61 7.71 -2.25
C LEU A 101 -14.48 8.13 -3.44
N PRO A 102 -13.98 8.95 -4.38
CA PRO A 102 -14.73 9.40 -5.56
C PRO A 102 -14.80 8.32 -6.65
N ILE A 103 -15.38 7.16 -6.32
CA ILE A 103 -15.48 5.99 -7.20
C ILE A 103 -16.96 5.67 -7.47
N HIS A 104 -17.36 5.79 -8.73
CA HIS A 104 -18.76 5.70 -9.15
C HIS A 104 -18.97 4.57 -10.17
N PRO A 105 -20.09 3.82 -10.11
CA PRO A 105 -20.43 2.84 -11.13
C PRO A 105 -20.65 3.54 -12.47
N THR A 106 -20.23 2.90 -13.55
CA THR A 106 -20.45 3.41 -14.90
C THR A 106 -20.83 2.28 -15.86
N ALA A 107 -21.27 2.65 -17.06
CA ALA A 107 -21.42 1.72 -18.16
C ALA A 107 -20.08 1.09 -18.53
N ALA A 108 -20.11 -0.12 -19.09
CA ALA A 108 -18.90 -0.79 -19.56
C ALA A 108 -18.17 0.08 -20.61
N GLY A 109 -16.86 0.21 -20.45
CA GLY A 109 -16.00 0.94 -21.37
C GLY A 109 -15.17 0.04 -22.27
N ASP A 110 -14.24 0.65 -23.01
CA ASP A 110 -13.24 -0.08 -23.78
C ASP A 110 -12.30 -0.88 -22.85
N PRO A 111 -11.78 -2.04 -23.29
CA PRO A 111 -10.73 -2.74 -22.55
C PRO A 111 -9.51 -1.83 -22.33
N VAL A 112 -9.07 -1.73 -21.07
CA VAL A 112 -7.92 -0.92 -20.67
C VAL A 112 -6.74 -1.80 -20.22
N PRO A 113 -5.49 -1.37 -20.47
CA PRO A 113 -4.28 -2.08 -20.05
C PRO A 113 -4.11 -1.97 -18.53
N LEU A 114 -4.63 -2.97 -17.81
CA LEU A 114 -4.62 -2.99 -16.35
C LEU A 114 -3.22 -3.11 -15.73
N ALA A 115 -2.22 -3.59 -16.48
CA ALA A 115 -0.86 -3.74 -15.99
C ALA A 115 -0.28 -2.41 -15.48
N ALA A 116 -0.40 -1.33 -16.26
CA ALA A 116 0.10 0.00 -15.89
C ALA A 116 -0.61 0.53 -14.64
N GLY A 117 -1.94 0.42 -14.57
CA GLY A 117 -2.72 0.82 -13.41
C GLY A 117 -2.40 -0.01 -12.15
N ARG A 118 -2.16 -1.32 -12.30
CA ARG A 118 -1.75 -2.20 -11.19
C ARG A 118 -0.36 -1.84 -10.67
N ARG A 119 0.58 -1.51 -11.57
CA ARG A 119 1.92 -1.05 -11.20
C ARG A 119 1.88 0.28 -10.45
N ALA A 120 1.10 1.25 -10.95
CA ALA A 120 0.86 2.52 -10.27
C ALA A 120 0.27 2.32 -8.86
N LEU A 121 -0.76 1.48 -8.74
CA LEU A 121 -1.35 1.13 -7.44
C LEU A 121 -0.33 0.45 -6.51
N GLY A 122 0.51 -0.44 -7.03
CA GLY A 122 1.57 -1.07 -6.26
C GLY A 122 2.55 -0.04 -5.66
N TRP A 123 2.97 0.95 -6.44
CA TRP A 123 3.82 2.04 -5.94
C TRP A 123 3.15 2.87 -4.86
N TRP A 124 1.85 3.14 -5.02
CA TRP A 124 1.05 3.81 -3.99
C TRP A 124 1.00 3.00 -2.69
N LEU A 125 0.72 1.70 -2.76
CA LEU A 125 0.70 0.81 -1.60
C LEU A 125 2.07 0.70 -0.91
N VAL A 126 3.18 0.68 -1.67
CA VAL A 126 4.54 0.73 -1.10
C VAL A 126 4.76 2.03 -0.32
N GLY A 127 4.36 3.17 -0.89
CA GLY A 127 4.44 4.47 -0.21
C GLY A 127 3.65 4.50 1.09
N SER A 128 2.38 4.06 1.06
CA SER A 128 1.54 3.98 2.26
C SER A 128 2.11 3.03 3.31
N SER A 129 2.64 1.88 2.88
CA SER A 129 3.26 0.92 3.80
C SER A 129 4.50 1.50 4.49
N ARG A 130 5.32 2.30 3.78
CA ARG A 130 6.46 3.02 4.38
C ARG A 130 6.01 4.05 5.41
N ALA A 131 4.98 4.84 5.12
CA ALA A 131 4.42 5.80 6.07
C ALA A 131 3.87 5.10 7.33
N MET A 132 3.10 4.03 7.15
CA MET A 132 2.57 3.20 8.25
C MET A 132 3.69 2.59 9.10
N LEU A 133 4.75 2.05 8.48
CA LEU A 133 5.90 1.50 9.19
C LEU A 133 6.63 2.58 10.00
N SER A 134 6.78 3.79 9.45
CA SER A 134 7.39 4.92 10.14
C SER A 134 6.60 5.29 11.40
N LEU A 135 5.27 5.42 11.29
CA LEU A 135 4.37 5.70 12.41
C LEU A 135 4.42 4.58 13.47
N ALA A 136 4.37 3.32 13.04
CA ALA A 136 4.43 2.16 13.93
C ALA A 136 5.77 2.10 14.68
N ARG A 137 6.88 2.37 13.99
CA ARG A 137 8.22 2.44 14.61
C ARG A 137 8.27 3.56 15.65
N GLN A 138 7.80 4.76 15.31
CA GLN A 138 7.80 5.89 16.23
C GLN A 138 6.98 5.57 17.48
N HIS A 139 5.77 5.06 17.31
CA HIS A 139 4.95 4.58 18.44
C HIS A 139 5.68 3.54 19.28
N ALA A 140 6.38 2.59 18.65
CA ALA A 140 7.10 1.55 19.37
C ALA A 140 8.25 2.09 20.23
N VAL A 141 8.91 3.16 19.78
CA VAL A 141 9.98 3.83 20.53
C VAL A 141 9.41 4.69 21.66
N ASP A 142 8.32 5.41 21.40
CA ASP A 142 7.75 6.37 22.35
C ASP A 142 6.94 5.69 23.46
N ARG A 143 6.30 4.55 23.16
CA ARG A 143 5.42 3.85 24.10
C ARG A 143 6.22 3.03 25.10
N VAL A 144 6.06 3.33 26.39
CA VAL A 144 6.66 2.57 27.50
C VAL A 144 5.64 1.61 28.12
N GLN A 145 6.03 0.33 28.27
CA GLN A 145 5.29 -0.69 29.01
C GLN A 145 6.27 -1.64 29.70
N PHE A 146 5.93 -2.13 30.90
CA PHE A 146 6.85 -2.93 31.72
C PHE A 146 8.18 -2.21 31.96
N ASP A 147 8.10 -0.92 32.28
CA ASP A 147 9.22 -0.03 32.61
C ASP A 147 10.29 0.14 31.51
N ARG A 148 9.94 -0.16 30.25
CA ARG A 148 10.82 0.06 29.09
C ARG A 148 10.03 0.36 27.81
N PRO A 149 10.64 1.01 26.80
CA PRO A 149 10.02 1.18 25.49
C PRO A 149 9.59 -0.16 24.89
N ILE A 150 8.45 -0.21 24.20
CA ILE A 150 7.99 -1.47 23.59
C ILE A 150 8.90 -1.94 22.44
N ALA A 151 9.67 -1.02 21.84
CA ALA A 151 10.75 -1.36 20.90
C ALA A 151 11.86 -2.22 21.52
N SER A 152 11.93 -2.36 22.86
CA SER A 152 12.89 -3.23 23.54
C SER A 152 12.50 -4.71 23.52
N PHE A 153 11.24 -5.07 23.23
CA PHE A 153 10.80 -6.46 23.09
C PHE A 153 11.19 -7.04 21.72
N GLN A 154 11.75 -8.25 21.71
CA GLN A 154 12.16 -8.93 20.47
C GLN A 154 11.00 -9.12 19.49
N ALA A 155 9.82 -9.50 19.98
CA ALA A 155 8.64 -9.71 19.14
C ALA A 155 8.26 -8.46 18.35
N VAL A 156 8.33 -7.28 18.98
CA VAL A 156 8.01 -5.99 18.33
C VAL A 156 9.07 -5.65 17.28
N ARG A 157 10.36 -5.75 17.63
CA ARG A 157 11.44 -5.50 16.66
C ARG A 157 11.40 -6.43 15.46
N HIS A 158 11.19 -7.72 15.72
CA HIS A 158 11.11 -8.73 14.68
C HIS A 158 9.97 -8.41 13.72
N ARG A 159 8.79 -8.08 14.25
CA ARG A 159 7.65 -7.72 13.41
C ARG A 159 7.91 -6.48 12.55
N LEU A 160 8.50 -5.42 13.11
CA LEU A 160 8.87 -4.22 12.34
C LEU A 160 9.92 -4.53 11.26
N ALA A 161 10.89 -5.40 11.55
CA ALA A 161 11.90 -5.82 10.59
C ALA A 161 11.30 -6.68 9.47
N GLU A 162 10.42 -7.64 9.79
CA GLU A 162 9.69 -8.42 8.78
C GLU A 162 8.85 -7.52 7.86
N THR A 163 8.15 -6.54 8.42
CA THR A 163 7.38 -5.58 7.63
C THR A 163 8.29 -4.77 6.70
N LEU A 164 9.45 -4.32 7.17
CA LEU A 164 10.42 -3.63 6.30
C LEU A 164 10.89 -4.54 5.16
N VAL A 165 11.24 -5.79 5.45
CA VAL A 165 11.66 -6.76 4.43
C VAL A 165 10.57 -6.98 3.38
N ALA A 166 9.30 -7.10 3.82
CA ALA A 166 8.17 -7.25 2.91
C ALA A 166 7.99 -6.02 1.98
N ILE A 167 8.16 -4.80 2.52
CA ILE A 167 8.09 -3.56 1.73
C ILE A 167 9.23 -3.48 0.70
N GLU A 168 10.47 -3.77 1.11
CA GLU A 168 11.62 -3.79 0.20
C GLU A 168 11.46 -4.86 -0.90
N GLY A 169 10.89 -6.02 -0.56
CA GLY A 169 10.56 -7.06 -1.53
C GLY A 169 9.49 -6.63 -2.53
N ALA A 170 8.44 -5.93 -2.08
CA ALA A 170 7.41 -5.39 -2.96
C ALA A 170 7.98 -4.32 -3.91
N GLU A 171 8.82 -3.42 -3.40
CA GLU A 171 9.49 -2.41 -4.22
C GLU A 171 10.43 -3.04 -5.26
N ALA A 172 11.21 -4.05 -4.89
CA ALA A 172 12.06 -4.78 -5.83
C ALA A 172 11.22 -5.46 -6.93
N THR A 173 10.07 -6.04 -6.56
CA THR A 173 9.15 -6.66 -7.51
C THR A 173 8.56 -5.63 -8.47
N LEU A 174 8.15 -4.43 -8.00
CA LEU A 174 7.63 -3.35 -8.85
C LEU A 174 8.67 -2.78 -9.84
N LYS A 175 9.95 -2.78 -9.45
CA LYS A 175 11.05 -2.39 -10.33
C LYS A 175 11.27 -3.43 -11.43
N ALA A 176 11.12 -4.71 -11.10
CA ALA A 176 11.31 -5.82 -12.04
C ALA A 176 10.07 -6.14 -12.89
N ALA A 177 8.86 -5.76 -12.45
CA ALA A 177 7.62 -6.08 -13.15
C ALA A 177 7.52 -5.37 -14.50
N ASP A 178 7.58 -6.16 -15.57
CA ASP A 178 7.41 -5.76 -16.97
C ASP A 178 6.14 -6.36 -17.61
N ASP A 179 5.48 -7.31 -16.96
CA ASP A 179 4.27 -8.00 -17.42
C ASP A 179 3.07 -7.88 -16.46
N ASP A 180 1.90 -8.30 -16.94
CA ASP A 180 0.63 -8.18 -16.18
C ASP A 180 0.61 -9.02 -14.90
N LEU A 181 1.27 -10.19 -14.92
CA LEU A 181 1.38 -11.09 -13.78
C LEU A 181 2.31 -10.52 -12.70
N GLY A 182 3.47 -9.98 -13.10
CA GLY A 182 4.39 -9.28 -12.20
C GLY A 182 3.71 -8.08 -11.55
N CYS A 183 2.95 -7.29 -12.32
CA CYS A 183 2.19 -6.16 -11.79
C CYS A 183 1.07 -6.61 -10.83
N LEU A 184 0.40 -7.74 -11.10
CA LEU A 184 -0.61 -8.33 -10.21
C LEU A 184 -0.01 -8.79 -8.87
N LEU A 185 1.13 -9.48 -8.92
CA LEU A 185 1.83 -9.98 -7.73
C LEU A 185 2.41 -8.82 -6.91
N ALA A 186 2.94 -7.81 -7.58
CA ALA A 186 3.58 -6.67 -6.93
C ALA A 186 2.60 -5.79 -6.13
N LYS A 187 1.31 -5.74 -6.52
CA LYS A 187 0.27 -5.03 -5.76
C LYS A 187 -0.39 -5.87 -4.66
N ALA A 188 -0.11 -7.17 -4.60
CA ALA A 188 -0.69 -8.03 -3.58
C ALA A 188 0.01 -7.78 -2.24
N PRO A 189 -0.72 -7.76 -1.11
CA PRO A 189 -0.06 -7.73 0.19
C PRO A 189 0.83 -8.96 0.29
N ALA A 190 2.14 -8.74 0.43
CA ALA A 190 3.08 -9.82 0.69
C ALA A 190 2.63 -10.53 1.98
N ALA A 191 2.14 -11.75 1.84
CA ALA A 191 1.81 -12.57 3.00
C ALA A 191 3.10 -12.75 3.81
N PRO A 192 3.11 -12.44 5.13
CA PRO A 192 4.26 -12.81 5.93
C PRO A 192 4.46 -14.32 5.84
N PRO A 193 5.71 -14.82 5.92
CA PRO A 193 5.93 -16.25 6.07
C PRO A 193 5.07 -16.75 7.23
N ALA A 194 4.39 -17.87 7.01
CA ALA A 194 3.54 -18.47 8.05
C ALA A 194 4.35 -18.57 9.35
N PRO A 195 3.77 -18.22 10.51
CA PRO A 195 4.49 -18.36 11.77
C PRO A 195 4.94 -19.82 11.87
N THR A 196 6.24 -20.03 12.05
CA THR A 196 6.79 -21.34 12.42
C THR A 196 5.93 -21.89 13.56
N PRO A 197 5.39 -23.11 13.43
CA PRO A 197 4.54 -23.68 14.47
C PRO A 197 5.29 -23.65 15.79
N PRO A 198 4.63 -23.31 16.92
CA PRO A 198 5.30 -23.31 18.21
C PRO A 198 5.91 -24.69 18.45
N HIS A 199 7.17 -24.71 18.88
CA HIS A 199 7.78 -25.94 19.40
C HIS A 199 6.81 -26.55 20.41
N PRO A 200 6.47 -27.85 20.30
CA PRO A 200 5.57 -28.48 21.24
C PRO A 200 6.13 -28.30 22.65
N SER A 201 5.36 -27.64 23.51
CA SER A 201 5.71 -27.49 24.92
C SER A 201 6.06 -28.87 25.49
N PRO A 202 7.11 -29.00 26.31
CA PRO A 202 7.41 -30.27 26.95
C PRO A 202 6.19 -30.70 27.75
N HIS A 203 5.70 -31.89 27.43
CA HIS A 203 4.55 -32.52 28.08
C HIS A 203 4.78 -32.51 29.60
N PRO A 204 3.80 -32.09 30.43
CA PRO A 204 3.95 -32.17 31.87
C PRO A 204 4.21 -33.64 32.26
N PRO A 205 5.12 -33.91 33.22
CA PRO A 205 5.41 -35.26 33.65
C PRO A 205 4.14 -35.94 34.18
N PRO A 206 3.98 -37.25 33.97
CA PRO A 206 2.80 -37.96 34.41
C PRO A 206 2.63 -37.87 35.93
N PRO A 207 1.39 -37.82 36.44
CA PRO A 207 1.14 -37.76 37.88
C PRO A 207 1.74 -39.01 38.57
N PRO A 208 2.24 -38.88 39.81
CA PRO A 208 2.82 -39.99 40.53
C PRO A 208 1.78 -41.10 40.73
N PRO A 209 2.21 -42.38 40.71
CA PRO A 209 1.31 -43.50 40.89
C PRO A 209 0.63 -43.45 42.26
N PRO A 210 -0.62 -43.92 42.39
CA PRO A 210 -1.34 -43.94 43.66
C PRO A 210 -0.58 -44.79 44.69
N PRO A 211 -0.65 -44.43 45.98
CA PRO A 211 0.02 -45.19 47.03
C PRO A 211 -0.49 -46.63 47.07
N ALA A 212 0.44 -47.58 47.23
CA ALA A 212 0.13 -49.00 47.30
C ALA A 212 -0.86 -49.29 48.43
N PRO A 213 -1.84 -50.19 48.24
CA PRO A 213 -2.76 -50.58 49.28
C PRO A 213 -2.00 -51.17 50.47
N PRO A 214 -2.43 -50.90 51.72
CA PRO A 214 -1.77 -51.43 52.90
C PRO A 214 -1.78 -52.96 52.87
N PRO A 215 -0.69 -53.61 53.33
CA PRO A 215 -0.65 -55.07 53.42
C PRO A 215 -1.69 -55.56 54.44
N PRO A 216 -2.36 -56.70 54.16
CA PRO A 216 -3.39 -57.23 55.04
C PRO A 216 -2.80 -57.70 56.37
N PRO A 217 -3.45 -57.33 57.48
CA PRO A 217 -3.90 -58.34 58.44
C PRO A 217 -5.39 -58.25 58.77
#